data_AF-A0A1L7T2P3-F1
#
_entry.id   AF-A0A1L7T2P3-F1
#
_cell.length_a   1.000
_cell.length_b   1.000
_cell.length_c   1.000
_cell.angle_alpha   90.00
_cell.angle_beta   90.00
_cell.angle_gamma   90.00
#
_symmetry.space_group_name_H-M   'P 1'
#
loop_
_entity.id
_entity.type
_entity.pdbx_description
1 polymer ?
#
loop_
_entity_poly.entity_id
_entity_poly.type
_entity_poly.pdbx_seq_one_letter_code
_entity_poly.pdbx_strand_id
1 'polypeptide(L)'
;MSTNNEPTNDTTFFLSTGSGIYAYGVNYKYLPGDKVYLVNAGGKTGPYKVELVDGGKYVLCDDNGVTANGGQSYLEDKLELYGPFA
;
A
#
# COMPACT_ATOMS: atom_id res chain seq x y z
N MET A 1 21.91 -26.90 33.01
CA MET A 1 21.70 -26.74 31.56
C MET A 1 20.30 -26.19 31.38
N SER A 2 20.17 -24.92 30.99
CA SER A 2 18.90 -24.30 30.60
C SER A 2 19.16 -23.45 29.37
N THR A 3 18.69 -23.94 28.23
CA THR A 3 18.60 -23.20 26.97
C THR A 3 17.37 -22.29 27.08
N ASN A 4 17.59 -21.01 27.32
CA ASN A 4 16.53 -20.01 27.20
C ASN A 4 16.69 -19.34 25.85
N ASN A 5 15.82 -19.73 24.93
CA ASN A 5 15.63 -19.18 23.61
C ASN A 5 15.47 -17.65 23.68
N GLU A 6 16.16 -16.97 22.76
CA GLU A 6 16.13 -15.52 22.53
C GLU A 6 14.73 -14.90 22.70
N PRO A 7 14.59 -13.80 23.46
CA PRO A 7 13.58 -12.80 23.12
C PRO A 7 14.11 -12.05 21.89
N THR A 8 13.74 -12.51 20.68
CA THR A 8 13.92 -11.71 19.48
C THR A 8 13.19 -10.39 19.68
N ASN A 9 13.98 -9.33 19.79
CA ASN A 9 13.55 -7.94 19.85
C ASN A 9 12.65 -7.61 18.65
N ASP A 10 11.34 -7.67 18.84
CA ASP A 10 10.39 -6.92 18.01
C ASP A 10 9.61 -5.98 18.93
N THR A 11 10.35 -5.06 19.56
CA THR A 11 9.73 -3.92 20.23
C THR A 11 9.39 -2.92 19.13
N THR A 12 8.19 -3.05 18.57
CA THR A 12 7.64 -2.10 17.62
C THR A 12 7.42 -0.77 18.36
N PHE A 13 8.28 0.22 18.13
CA PHE A 13 8.16 1.54 18.74
C PHE A 13 7.11 2.38 17.98
N PHE A 14 5.97 2.64 18.61
CA PHE A 14 4.94 3.54 18.08
C PHE A 14 5.25 4.99 18.49
N LEU A 15 5.81 5.78 17.58
CA LEU A 15 5.92 7.24 17.75
C LEU A 15 4.60 7.88 17.31
N SER A 16 3.77 8.27 18.28
CA SER A 16 2.50 8.94 18.02
C SER A 16 2.70 10.45 17.94
N THR A 17 2.98 10.96 16.74
CA THR A 17 3.04 12.40 16.46
C THR A 17 1.83 12.83 15.63
N GLY A 18 0.65 12.94 16.24
CA GLY A 18 -0.50 13.76 15.80
C GLY A 18 -1.08 13.59 14.37
N SER A 19 -0.49 12.79 13.49
CA SER A 19 -0.86 12.57 12.09
C SER A 19 -0.05 11.39 11.56
N GLY A 20 -0.66 10.20 11.55
CA GLY A 20 -0.13 9.00 10.90
C GLY A 20 0.91 8.22 11.70
N ILE A 21 0.56 7.00 12.10
CA ILE A 21 1.52 6.01 12.57
C ILE A 21 2.34 5.56 11.35
N TYR A 22 3.56 6.07 11.20
CA TYR A 22 4.50 5.56 10.21
C TYR A 22 5.29 4.40 10.83
N ALA A 23 4.84 3.17 10.58
CA ALA A 23 5.64 1.99 10.87
C ALA A 23 6.92 2.02 10.01
N TYR A 24 8.05 1.74 10.65
CA TYR A 24 9.39 1.82 10.08
C TYR A 24 9.53 1.04 8.75
N GLY A 25 10.02 1.74 7.71
CA GLY A 25 10.99 1.15 6.78
C GLY A 25 10.52 0.70 5.40
N VAL A 26 9.25 0.91 5.00
CA VAL A 26 8.81 0.54 3.65
C VAL A 26 8.49 1.79 2.85
N ASN A 27 9.39 2.16 1.92
CA ASN A 27 9.16 3.27 1.01
C ASN A 27 8.26 2.79 -0.13
N TYR A 28 6.95 2.90 0.08
CA TYR A 28 5.98 2.57 -0.96
C TYR A 28 5.95 3.68 -2.00
N LYS A 29 5.90 3.30 -3.28
CA LYS A 29 5.86 4.23 -4.41
C LYS A 29 4.56 5.04 -4.46
N TYR A 30 3.48 4.43 -3.97
CA TYR A 30 2.15 5.04 -3.88
C TYR A 30 1.65 4.97 -2.44
N LEU A 31 0.90 5.97 -2.01
CA LEU A 31 0.34 6.03 -0.65
C LEU A 31 -1.19 5.89 -0.69
N PRO A 32 -1.82 5.36 0.37
CA PRO A 32 -3.27 5.43 0.52
C PRO A 32 -3.77 6.85 0.29
N GLY A 33 -4.65 7.03 -0.70
CA GLY A 33 -5.10 8.34 -1.16
C GLY A 33 -4.69 8.70 -2.58
N ASP A 34 -3.58 8.14 -3.06
CA ASP A 34 -3.07 8.45 -4.40
C ASP A 34 -3.98 7.87 -5.48
N LYS A 35 -4.14 8.61 -6.58
CA LYS A 35 -4.80 8.10 -7.77
C LYS A 35 -3.78 7.39 -8.65
N VAL A 36 -4.10 6.18 -9.08
CA VAL A 36 -3.29 5.33 -9.95
C VAL A 36 -4.15 4.68 -11.02
N TYR A 37 -3.55 4.38 -12.15
CA TYR A 37 -4.11 3.50 -13.16
C TYR A 37 -3.62 2.07 -12.94
N LEU A 38 -4.54 1.11 -13.03
CA LEU A 38 -4.21 -0.30 -13.07
C LEU A 38 -3.81 -0.68 -14.50
N VAL A 39 -2.54 -1.04 -14.68
CA VAL A 39 -1.98 -1.49 -15.97
C VAL A 39 -2.21 -2.99 -16.12
N ASN A 40 -3.13 -3.34 -17.01
CA ASN A 40 -3.44 -4.72 -17.39
C ASN A 40 -2.97 -5.01 -18.82
N ALA A 41 -2.94 -6.30 -19.21
CA ALA A 41 -2.55 -6.71 -20.56
C ALA A 41 -3.44 -6.10 -21.67
N GLY A 42 -4.68 -5.74 -21.34
CA GLY A 42 -5.63 -5.09 -22.26
C GLY A 42 -5.61 -3.55 -22.25
N GLY A 43 -4.73 -2.92 -21.47
CA GLY A 43 -4.65 -1.47 -21.32
C GLY A 43 -4.71 -1.00 -19.87
N LYS A 44 -4.95 0.29 -19.68
CA LYS A 44 -5.03 0.94 -18.36
C LYS A 44 -6.48 1.03 -17.91
N THR A 45 -6.76 0.62 -16.68
CA THR A 45 -8.09 0.68 -16.06
C THR A 45 -8.03 1.64 -14.88
N GLY A 46 -9.00 2.54 -14.74
CA GLY A 46 -9.02 3.55 -13.67
C GLY A 46 -9.49 4.92 -14.17
N PRO A 47 -9.21 6.01 -13.42
CA PRO A 47 -8.37 6.06 -12.22
C PRO A 47 -8.97 5.34 -11.01
N TYR A 48 -8.12 4.69 -10.24
CA TYR A 48 -8.46 4.15 -8.93
C TYR A 48 -7.67 4.87 -7.84
N LYS A 49 -8.21 4.91 -6.64
CA LYS A 49 -7.55 5.45 -5.47
C LYS A 49 -6.90 4.32 -4.68
N VAL A 50 -5.68 4.50 -4.19
CA VAL A 50 -5.06 3.53 -3.30
C VAL A 50 -5.80 3.58 -1.96
N GLU A 51 -6.35 2.44 -1.55
CA GLU A 51 -7.07 2.28 -0.29
C GLU A 51 -6.12 1.87 0.84
N LEU A 52 -5.28 0.86 0.57
CA LEU A 52 -4.37 0.28 1.55
C LEU A 52 -3.08 -0.16 0.85
N VAL A 53 -1.97 -0.08 1.56
CA VAL A 53 -0.70 -0.66 1.13
C VAL A 53 -0.20 -1.60 2.21
N ASP A 54 0.02 -2.86 1.83
CA ASP A 54 0.47 -3.93 2.72
C ASP A 54 1.59 -4.73 2.04
N GLY A 55 2.81 -4.66 2.60
CA GLY A 55 3.95 -5.47 2.14
C GLY A 55 4.33 -5.29 0.67
N GLY A 56 4.09 -4.11 0.08
CA GLY A 56 4.37 -3.80 -1.33
C GLY A 56 3.22 -4.15 -2.28
N LYS A 57 2.08 -4.55 -1.73
CA LYS A 57 0.83 -4.74 -2.46
C LYS A 57 -0.13 -3.60 -2.14
N TYR A 58 -0.85 -3.15 -3.15
CA TYR A 58 -1.73 -1.99 -3.11
C TYR A 58 -3.15 -2.46 -3.37
N VAL A 59 -4.04 -2.20 -2.43
CA VAL A 59 -5.48 -2.38 -2.62
C VAL A 59 -6.02 -1.09 -3.19
N LEU A 60 -6.85 -1.20 -4.22
CA LEU A 60 -7.42 -0.07 -4.93
C LEU A 60 -8.91 0.04 -4.62
N CYS A 61 -9.44 1.26 -4.57
CA CYS A 61 -10.86 1.57 -4.51
C CYS A 61 -11.25 2.56 -5.62
N ASP A 62 -12.54 2.60 -5.95
CA ASP A 62 -13.08 3.62 -6.83
C ASP A 62 -13.22 4.98 -6.09
N ASP A 63 -13.65 6.02 -6.80
CA ASP A 63 -13.89 7.34 -6.20
C ASP A 63 -15.00 7.33 -5.13
N ASN A 64 -15.84 6.29 -5.07
CA ASN A 64 -16.85 6.09 -4.02
C ASN A 64 -16.29 5.39 -2.77
N GLY A 65 -15.01 4.99 -2.79
CA GLY A 65 -14.41 4.19 -1.73
C GLY A 65 -14.83 2.73 -1.73
N VAL A 66 -15.44 2.24 -2.82
CA VAL A 66 -15.75 0.83 -3.00
C VAL A 66 -14.51 0.14 -3.53
N THR A 67 -14.09 -0.91 -2.85
CA THR A 67 -12.88 -1.65 -3.22
C THR A 67 -12.98 -2.18 -4.66
N ALA A 68 -12.04 -1.78 -5.49
CA ALA A 68 -11.97 -2.14 -6.89
C ALA A 68 -11.59 -3.62 -7.02
N ASN A 69 -12.11 -4.28 -8.05
CA ASN A 69 -11.81 -5.68 -8.37
C ASN A 69 -12.00 -6.63 -7.16
N GLY A 70 -12.96 -6.34 -6.29
CA GLY A 70 -13.34 -7.19 -5.16
C GLY A 70 -12.29 -7.31 -4.05
N GLY A 71 -11.41 -6.32 -3.89
CA GLY A 71 -10.35 -6.39 -2.85
C GLY A 71 -9.05 -7.02 -3.31
N GLN A 72 -8.85 -7.15 -4.62
CA GLN A 72 -7.56 -7.58 -5.13
C GLN A 72 -6.46 -6.56 -4.79
N SER A 73 -5.35 -7.11 -4.33
CA SER A 73 -4.12 -6.36 -4.08
C SER A 73 -3.20 -6.48 -5.30
N TYR A 74 -2.67 -5.36 -5.78
CA TYR A 74 -1.81 -5.26 -6.96
C TYR A 74 -0.38 -4.93 -6.57
N LEU A 75 0.59 -5.33 -7.37
CA LEU A 75 1.99 -4.94 -7.20
C LEU A 75 2.25 -3.58 -7.85
N GLU A 76 3.33 -2.91 -7.45
CA GLU A 76 3.70 -1.61 -8.01
C GLU A 76 3.89 -1.61 -9.53
N ASP A 77 4.31 -2.74 -10.13
CA ASP A 77 4.53 -2.87 -11.58
C ASP A 77 3.24 -2.90 -12.38
N LYS A 78 2.13 -3.21 -11.71
CA LYS A 78 0.77 -3.15 -12.28
C LYS A 78 0.14 -1.79 -12.09
N LEU A 79 0.83 -0.82 -11.51
CA LEU A 79 0.27 0.47 -11.15
C LEU A 79 1.08 1.60 -11.75
N GLU A 80 0.38 2.56 -12.35
CA GLU A 80 0.97 3.78 -12.87
C GLU A 80 0.33 4.99 -12.20
N LEU A 81 1.14 5.98 -11.81
CA LEU A 81 0.64 7.18 -11.16
C LEU A 81 -0.35 7.91 -12.09
N TYR A 82 -1.51 8.31 -11.56
CA TYR A 82 -2.42 9.18 -12.28
C TYR A 82 -1.81 10.58 -12.37
N GLY A 83 -1.19 10.88 -13.50
CA GLY A 83 -0.64 12.20 -13.79
C GLY A 83 -1.44 12.91 -14.89
N PRO A 84 -1.82 14.19 -14.73
CA PRO A 84 -2.42 14.98 -15.81
C PRO A 84 -1.43 15.41 -16.92
N PHE A 85 -0.17 14.95 -16.86
CA PHE A 85 0.91 15.35 -17.77
C PHE A 85 1.64 14.17 -18.44
N ALA A 86 0.98 13.01 -18.58
CA ALA A 86 1.53 11.90 -19.37
C ALA A 86 1.45 12.18 -20.88
#